data_AF-A0A6J1NW97-F1
#
_entry.id   AF-A0A6J1NW97-F1
#
_cell.length_a   1.000
_cell.length_b   1.000
_cell.length_c   1.000
_cell.angle_alpha   90.00
_cell.angle_beta   90.00
_cell.angle_gamma   90.00
#
_symmetry.space_group_name_H-M   'P 1'
#
loop_
_entity.id
_entity.type
_entity.pdbx_description
1 polymer ?
#
loop_
_entity_poly.entity_id
_entity_poly.type
_entity_poly.pdbx_seq_one_letter_code
_entity_poly.pdbx_strand_id
1 'polypeptide(L)'
;MVTKLFLVMVVCCVVDGFPDGAPVDACVKDRANQPNHGQHRTQPLSNLPYRILASSSSYGPNSRITVTIEGAEPFKGFFVQARSVENNEWLGSWEETPNTSPLPECAAITHADPKDKVRAILSWKAPRNSHGRVYFT
;
A
#
# COMPACT_ATOMS: atom_id res chain seq x y z
N MET A 1 6.22 47.32 17.88
CA MET A 1 6.64 45.90 18.02
C MET A 1 5.51 44.88 17.79
N VAL A 2 4.30 45.29 17.41
CA VAL A 2 3.15 44.35 17.21
C VAL A 2 3.00 43.92 15.73
N THR A 3 3.41 44.77 14.78
CA THR A 3 3.29 44.52 13.33
C THR A 3 4.28 43.49 12.77
N LYS A 4 5.42 43.25 13.44
CA LYS A 4 6.35 42.18 13.05
C LYS A 4 5.87 40.79 13.43
N LEU A 5 4.97 40.68 14.42
CA LEU A 5 4.42 39.40 14.88
C LEU A 5 3.37 38.84 13.90
N PHE A 6 2.65 39.73 13.20
CA PHE A 6 1.65 39.34 12.19
C PHE A 6 2.25 38.74 10.93
N LEU A 7 3.45 39.17 10.51
CA LEU A 7 4.10 38.64 9.31
C LEU A 7 4.62 37.21 9.50
N VAL A 8 4.93 36.82 10.74
CA VAL A 8 5.45 35.48 11.07
C VAL A 8 4.32 34.44 11.13
N MET A 9 3.08 34.84 11.39
CA MET A 9 1.93 33.92 11.52
C MET A 9 1.34 33.47 10.16
N VAL A 10 1.72 34.11 9.04
CA VAL A 10 1.17 33.83 7.71
C VAL A 10 1.93 32.72 6.97
N VAL A 11 3.08 32.26 7.48
CA VAL A 11 3.82 31.12 6.92
C VAL A 11 3.37 29.80 7.57
N CYS A 12 2.06 29.60 7.68
CA CYS A 12 1.51 28.25 7.81
C CYS A 12 1.46 27.68 6.39
N CYS A 13 2.59 27.13 5.93
CA CYS A 13 2.65 26.40 4.67
C CYS A 13 1.61 25.29 4.69
N VAL A 14 0.51 25.47 3.96
CA VAL A 14 -0.44 24.41 3.68
C VAL A 14 0.29 23.47 2.72
N VAL A 15 0.89 22.42 3.27
CA VAL A 15 1.44 21.33 2.47
C VAL A 15 0.26 20.47 2.02
N ASP A 16 -0.02 20.48 0.72
CA ASP A 16 -1.05 19.59 0.16
C ASP A 16 -0.45 18.20 -0.05
N GLY A 17 -1.17 17.19 0.39
CA GLY A 17 -0.81 15.80 0.15
C GLY A 17 -1.46 15.33 -1.15
N PHE A 18 -0.72 14.64 -1.99
CA PHE A 18 -1.28 14.00 -3.18
C PHE A 18 -2.44 13.08 -2.78
N PRO A 19 -3.67 13.29 -3.31
CA PRO A 19 -4.84 12.50 -2.92
C PRO A 19 -4.84 11.10 -3.56
N ASP A 20 -3.91 10.86 -4.48
CA ASP A 20 -3.74 9.65 -5.26
C ASP A 20 -2.70 8.68 -4.65
N GLY A 21 -2.59 7.53 -5.29
CA GLY A 21 -1.78 6.40 -4.88
C GLY A 21 -0.28 6.69 -4.78
N ALA A 22 0.45 5.76 -4.16
CA ALA A 22 1.90 5.80 -4.21
C ALA A 22 2.42 5.69 -5.67
N PRO A 23 3.45 6.46 -6.05
CA PRO A 23 4.07 6.34 -7.38
C PRO A 23 4.83 5.01 -7.51
N VAL A 24 5.09 4.58 -8.74
CA VAL A 24 5.85 3.35 -9.06
C VAL A 24 7.23 3.31 -8.38
N ASP A 25 7.87 4.47 -8.20
CA ASP A 25 9.13 4.63 -7.48
C ASP A 25 9.11 4.08 -6.05
N ALA A 26 7.94 3.99 -5.40
CA ALA A 26 7.78 3.40 -4.07
C ALA A 26 8.24 1.93 -4.04
N CYS A 27 8.18 1.23 -5.19
CA CYS A 27 8.58 -0.17 -5.31
C CYS A 27 10.08 -0.41 -5.19
N VAL A 28 10.91 0.60 -5.43
CA VAL A 28 12.38 0.48 -5.53
C VAL A 28 13.14 1.40 -4.57
N LYS A 29 12.46 2.06 -3.63
CA LYS A 29 13.15 2.85 -2.60
C LYS A 29 14.01 1.94 -1.71
N ASP A 30 15.08 2.51 -1.17
CA ASP A 30 16.06 1.83 -0.30
C ASP A 30 15.41 1.03 0.85
N ARG A 31 14.22 1.46 1.28
CA ARG A 31 13.40 0.78 2.27
C ARG A 31 12.13 0.26 1.62
N ALA A 32 12.15 -1.01 1.25
CA ALA A 32 10.99 -1.68 0.66
C ALA A 32 9.74 -1.51 1.53
N ASN A 33 8.65 -1.07 0.92
CA ASN A 33 7.32 -0.92 1.52
C ASN A 33 7.31 -0.07 2.81
N GLN A 34 8.25 0.87 2.92
CA GLN A 34 8.25 1.87 3.97
C GLN A 34 7.99 3.26 3.36
N PRO A 35 7.11 4.06 3.97
CA PRO A 35 6.95 5.44 3.55
C PRO A 35 8.28 6.17 3.72
N ASN A 36 8.77 6.80 2.65
CA ASN A 36 9.96 7.64 2.70
C ASN A 36 9.65 9.05 3.26
N HIS A 37 8.85 9.07 4.33
CA HIS A 37 8.40 10.28 5.02
C HIS A 37 9.21 10.45 6.31
N GLY A 38 10.44 10.96 6.16
CA GLY A 38 11.29 11.38 7.26
C GLY A 38 11.62 10.27 8.27
N GLN A 39 11.29 10.52 9.55
CA GLN A 39 11.68 9.62 10.66
C GLN A 39 10.59 8.61 11.04
N HIS A 40 9.48 8.53 10.30
CA HIS A 40 8.47 7.50 10.56
C HIS A 40 9.05 6.09 10.38
N ARG A 41 8.58 5.16 11.20
CA ARG A 41 9.02 3.75 11.25
C ARG A 41 7.80 2.85 11.29
N THR A 42 8.00 1.59 10.89
CA THR A 42 6.97 0.55 10.99
C THR A 42 6.56 0.34 12.45
N GLN A 43 5.26 0.14 12.68
CA GLN A 43 4.76 -0.27 13.98
C GLN A 43 4.97 -1.77 14.19
N PRO A 44 5.26 -2.25 15.41
CA PRO A 44 5.34 -3.67 15.69
C PRO A 44 3.98 -4.36 15.53
N LEU A 45 4.00 -5.64 15.15
CA LEU A 45 2.76 -6.42 14.96
C LEU A 45 1.90 -6.51 16.23
N SER A 46 2.49 -6.36 17.42
CA SER A 46 1.79 -6.43 18.69
C SER A 46 0.83 -5.25 18.94
N ASN A 47 1.01 -4.11 18.25
CA ASN A 47 0.17 -2.92 18.42
C ASN A 47 -0.34 -2.31 17.10
N LEU A 48 -0.10 -2.96 15.97
CA LEU A 48 -0.59 -2.52 14.66
C LEU A 48 -2.13 -2.60 14.65
N PRO A 49 -2.87 -1.50 14.41
CA PRO A 49 -4.33 -1.52 14.39
C PRO A 49 -4.91 -2.04 13.06
N TYR A 50 -4.05 -2.54 12.16
CA TYR A 50 -4.41 -2.99 10.82
C TYR A 50 -3.97 -4.43 10.58
N ARG A 51 -4.72 -5.15 9.73
CA ARG A 51 -4.45 -6.54 9.38
C ARG A 51 -4.57 -6.74 7.87
N ILE A 52 -3.69 -7.58 7.32
CA ILE A 52 -3.75 -8.04 5.93
C ILE A 52 -4.08 -9.52 5.95
N LEU A 53 -5.19 -9.89 5.31
CA LEU A 53 -5.71 -11.25 5.26
C LEU A 53 -5.78 -11.71 3.81
N ALA A 54 -5.04 -12.76 3.46
CA ALA A 54 -5.14 -13.38 2.15
C ALA A 54 -6.02 -14.64 2.23
N SER A 55 -6.86 -14.86 1.22
CA SER A 55 -7.69 -16.07 1.14
C SER A 55 -6.88 -17.36 0.94
N SER A 56 -5.62 -17.24 0.53
CA SER A 56 -4.67 -18.33 0.39
C SER A 56 -3.24 -17.77 0.42
N SER A 57 -2.28 -18.58 0.86
CA SER A 57 -0.83 -18.31 0.73
C SER A 57 -0.19 -19.08 -0.42
N SER A 58 -0.95 -19.95 -1.09
CA SER A 58 -0.50 -20.73 -2.24
C SER A 58 -1.38 -20.46 -3.45
N TYR A 59 -0.78 -20.49 -4.63
CA TYR A 59 -1.48 -20.24 -5.88
C TYR A 59 -1.21 -21.35 -6.90
N GLY A 60 -2.19 -21.57 -7.76
CA GLY A 60 -2.05 -22.32 -8.99
C GLY A 60 -2.16 -21.42 -10.23
N PRO A 61 -1.98 -21.97 -11.44
CA PRO A 61 -2.11 -21.24 -12.70
C PRO A 61 -3.41 -20.44 -12.80
N ASN A 62 -3.32 -19.14 -13.10
CA ASN A 62 -4.48 -18.23 -13.25
C ASN A 62 -5.42 -18.11 -12.04
N SER A 63 -5.08 -18.70 -10.90
CA SER A 63 -5.87 -18.58 -9.68
C SER A 63 -5.92 -17.13 -9.18
N ARG A 64 -6.99 -16.81 -8.45
CA ARG A 64 -7.15 -15.51 -7.79
C ARG A 64 -7.07 -15.67 -6.29
N ILE A 65 -6.41 -14.74 -5.65
CA ILE A 65 -6.34 -14.62 -4.19
C ILE A 65 -6.95 -13.28 -3.82
N THR A 66 -7.95 -13.32 -2.94
CA THR A 66 -8.52 -12.11 -2.35
C THR A 66 -7.65 -11.69 -1.19
N VAL A 67 -7.19 -10.44 -1.20
CA VAL A 67 -6.43 -9.84 -0.12
C VAL A 67 -7.27 -8.74 0.51
N THR A 68 -7.51 -8.84 1.81
CA THR A 68 -8.31 -7.88 2.57
C THR A 68 -7.42 -7.11 3.52
N ILE A 69 -7.49 -5.79 3.48
CA ILE A 69 -6.95 -4.91 4.51
C ILE A 69 -8.09 -4.52 5.44
N GLU A 70 -7.93 -4.73 6.74
CA GLU A 70 -8.90 -4.37 7.77
C GLU A 70 -8.24 -3.50 8.83
N GLY A 71 -8.90 -2.41 9.22
CA GLY A 71 -8.45 -1.52 10.29
C GLY A 71 -9.41 -1.52 11.47
N ALA A 72 -8.88 -1.56 12.68
CA ALA A 72 -9.61 -1.19 13.90
C ALA A 72 -9.93 0.31 13.90
N GLU A 73 -9.06 1.11 13.26
CA GLU A 73 -9.25 2.53 13.00
C GLU A 73 -9.33 2.78 11.48
N PRO A 74 -9.98 3.87 11.03
CA PRO A 74 -10.00 4.22 9.62
C PRO A 74 -8.60 4.53 9.05
N PHE A 75 -8.34 4.11 7.82
CA PHE A 75 -7.15 4.43 7.05
C PHE A 75 -7.52 5.07 5.70
N LYS A 76 -6.66 5.95 5.19
CA LYS A 76 -6.91 6.66 3.91
C LYS A 76 -6.19 6.03 2.73
N GLY A 77 -4.97 5.54 2.97
CA GLY A 77 -4.12 4.97 1.93
C GLY A 77 -3.49 3.64 2.33
N PHE A 78 -3.03 2.93 1.32
CA PHE A 78 -2.30 1.68 1.47
C PHE A 78 -1.35 1.50 0.28
N PHE A 79 -0.36 0.64 0.46
CA PHE A 79 0.50 0.14 -0.59
C PHE A 79 0.72 -1.33 -0.27
N VAL A 80 0.38 -2.22 -1.21
CA VAL A 80 0.55 -3.66 -1.04
C VAL A 80 1.30 -4.20 -2.25
N GLN A 81 2.34 -5.00 -2.00
CA GLN A 81 3.13 -5.68 -3.02
C GLN A 81 3.03 -7.19 -2.85
N ALA A 82 2.91 -7.91 -3.97
CA ALA A 82 2.90 -9.37 -4.01
C ALA A 82 4.27 -9.91 -4.39
N ARG A 83 4.77 -10.88 -3.63
CA ARG A 83 6.11 -11.47 -3.82
C ARG A 83 6.10 -12.98 -3.67
N SER A 84 6.96 -13.65 -4.43
CA SER A 84 7.22 -15.08 -4.24
C SER A 84 7.92 -15.32 -2.91
N VAL A 85 7.46 -16.32 -2.15
CA VAL A 85 8.13 -16.74 -0.90
C VAL A 85 9.49 -17.36 -1.20
N GLU A 86 9.66 -17.97 -2.38
CA GLU A 86 10.82 -18.76 -2.75
C GLU A 86 12.03 -17.91 -3.09
N ASN A 87 11.84 -16.80 -3.81
CA ASN A 87 12.94 -15.97 -4.30
C ASN A 87 12.76 -14.46 -4.05
N ASN A 88 11.69 -14.05 -3.36
CA ASN A 88 11.40 -12.65 -3.04
C ASN A 88 11.16 -11.74 -4.27
N GLU A 89 10.99 -12.31 -5.47
CA GLU A 89 10.70 -11.56 -6.69
C GLU A 89 9.23 -11.10 -6.73
N TRP A 90 8.99 -9.99 -7.42
CA TRP A 90 7.65 -9.50 -7.73
C TRP A 90 6.86 -10.54 -8.51
N LEU A 91 5.63 -10.80 -8.09
CA LEU A 91 4.89 -11.96 -8.57
C LEU A 91 3.42 -11.65 -8.84
N GLY A 92 2.96 -12.08 -10.02
CA GLY A 92 1.56 -11.97 -10.43
C GLY A 92 1.16 -10.54 -10.76
N SER A 93 -0.15 -10.32 -10.86
CA SER A 93 -0.72 -9.03 -11.22
C SER A 93 -1.92 -8.71 -10.34
N TRP A 94 -2.11 -7.44 -10.00
CA TRP A 94 -3.32 -6.99 -9.34
C TRP A 94 -4.38 -6.62 -10.37
N GLU A 95 -5.63 -6.96 -10.05
CA GLU A 95 -6.78 -6.50 -10.80
C GLU A 95 -7.31 -5.22 -10.16
N GLU A 96 -7.74 -4.28 -11.00
CA GLU A 96 -8.35 -3.04 -10.51
C GLU A 96 -9.65 -3.36 -9.77
N THR A 97 -9.74 -2.85 -8.55
CA THR A 97 -10.93 -2.90 -7.69
C THR A 97 -11.35 -1.47 -7.33
N PRO A 98 -12.58 -1.23 -6.83
CA PRO A 98 -13.04 0.12 -6.55
C PRO A 98 -12.07 0.90 -5.65
N ASN A 99 -11.72 2.13 -6.07
CA ASN A 99 -10.85 3.05 -5.35
C ASN A 99 -9.40 2.54 -5.17
N THR A 100 -8.91 1.74 -6.13
CA THR A 100 -7.55 1.19 -6.12
C THR A 100 -6.83 1.46 -7.44
N SER A 101 -5.51 1.53 -7.41
CA SER A 101 -4.64 1.76 -8.56
C SER A 101 -3.54 0.70 -8.59
N PRO A 102 -3.60 -0.27 -9.52
CA PRO A 102 -2.53 -1.23 -9.73
C PRO A 102 -1.26 -0.56 -10.26
N LEU A 103 -0.10 -1.11 -9.87
CA LEU A 103 1.24 -0.77 -10.37
C LEU A 103 1.86 -2.03 -10.98
N PRO A 104 1.56 -2.32 -12.27
CA PRO A 104 1.95 -3.56 -12.93
C PRO A 104 3.47 -3.80 -12.98
N GLU A 105 4.25 -2.73 -13.01
CA GLU A 105 5.71 -2.74 -13.15
C GLU A 105 6.39 -3.42 -11.95
N CYS A 106 5.70 -3.48 -10.81
CA CYS A 106 6.26 -3.98 -9.56
C CYS A 106 5.31 -4.83 -8.73
N ALA A 107 4.33 -5.48 -9.37
CA ALA A 107 3.34 -6.35 -8.73
C ALA A 107 2.74 -5.73 -7.45
N ALA A 108 2.41 -4.43 -7.51
CA ALA A 108 1.88 -3.67 -6.40
C ALA A 108 0.50 -3.07 -6.72
N ILE A 109 -0.20 -2.65 -5.67
CA ILE A 109 -1.47 -1.94 -5.75
C ILE A 109 -1.54 -0.93 -4.60
N THR A 110 -2.12 0.23 -4.87
CA THR A 110 -2.31 1.31 -3.89
C THR A 110 -3.75 1.85 -3.96
N HIS A 111 -4.12 2.71 -3.04
CA HIS A 111 -5.38 3.46 -3.10
C HIS A 111 -5.43 4.42 -4.30
N ALA A 112 -6.63 4.76 -4.76
CA ALA A 112 -6.86 5.76 -5.81
C ALA A 112 -7.62 7.01 -5.32
N ASP A 113 -7.98 7.06 -4.02
CA ASP A 113 -8.63 8.22 -3.41
C ASP A 113 -8.27 8.35 -1.92
N PRO A 114 -8.41 9.54 -1.32
CA PRO A 114 -8.04 9.79 0.08
C PRO A 114 -9.20 9.54 1.06
N LYS A 115 -10.27 8.85 0.64
CA LYS A 115 -11.44 8.63 1.50
C LYS A 115 -11.10 7.66 2.63
N ASP A 116 -11.74 7.86 3.77
CA ASP A 116 -11.60 6.95 4.90
C ASP A 116 -12.12 5.56 4.55
N LYS A 117 -11.35 4.55 4.93
CA LYS A 117 -11.61 3.12 4.70
C LYS A 117 -11.46 2.40 6.03
N VAL A 118 -12.42 1.55 6.37
CA VAL A 118 -12.26 0.55 7.44
C VAL A 118 -11.81 -0.79 6.84
N ARG A 119 -12.09 -0.99 5.55
CA ARG A 119 -11.80 -2.22 4.81
C ARG A 119 -11.45 -1.91 3.36
N ALA A 120 -10.46 -2.61 2.82
CA ALA A 120 -10.18 -2.64 1.38
C ALA A 120 -10.11 -4.10 0.91
N ILE A 121 -10.75 -4.42 -0.22
CA ILE A 121 -10.75 -5.76 -0.81
C ILE A 121 -10.01 -5.67 -2.14
N LEU A 122 -8.93 -6.42 -2.25
CA LEU A 122 -8.02 -6.43 -3.39
C LEU A 122 -8.07 -7.81 -4.06
N SER A 123 -7.85 -7.85 -5.37
CA SER A 123 -7.80 -9.09 -6.15
C SER A 123 -6.43 -9.26 -6.78
N TRP A 124 -5.70 -10.29 -6.35
CA TRP A 124 -4.43 -10.67 -6.94
C TRP A 124 -4.63 -11.88 -7.86
N LYS A 125 -3.99 -11.87 -9.03
CA LYS A 125 -4.06 -12.92 -10.03
C LYS A 125 -2.68 -13.56 -10.25
N ALA A 126 -2.66 -14.88 -10.16
CA ALA A 126 -1.47 -15.69 -10.40
C ALA A 126 -1.05 -15.70 -11.87
N PRO A 127 0.26 -15.87 -12.16
CA PRO A 127 0.75 -16.08 -13.52
C PRO A 127 0.11 -17.32 -14.18
N ARG A 128 0.09 -17.31 -15.52
CA ARG A 128 -0.58 -18.37 -16.32
C ARG A 128 0.06 -19.74 -16.21
N ASN A 129 1.38 -19.81 -16.00
CA ASN A 129 2.18 -21.04 -16.12
C ASN A 129 2.99 -21.31 -14.84
N SER A 130 2.49 -20.89 -13.69
CA SER A 130 3.20 -21.00 -12.41
C SER A 130 2.25 -21.43 -11.29
N HIS A 131 2.82 -22.11 -10.31
CA HIS A 131 2.23 -22.39 -9.02
C HIS A 131 3.30 -22.17 -7.95
N GLY A 132 2.90 -21.98 -6.70
CA GLY A 132 3.85 -21.74 -5.62
C GLY A 132 3.20 -21.04 -4.44
N ARG A 133 4.03 -20.36 -3.66
CA ARG A 133 3.57 -19.55 -2.53
C ARG A 133 3.82 -18.08 -2.80
N VAL A 134 2.90 -17.26 -2.33
CA VAL A 134 2.93 -15.82 -2.44
C VAL A 134 2.69 -15.21 -1.07
N TYR A 135 3.38 -14.12 -0.79
CA TYR A 135 3.12 -13.31 0.39
C TYR A 135 2.88 -11.85 -0.03
N PHE A 136 2.16 -11.14 0.82
CA PHE A 136 1.69 -9.78 0.57
C PHE A 136 2.18 -8.88 1.70
N THR A 137 2.74 -7.72 1.35
CA THR A 137 3.36 -6.77 2.28
C THR A 137 3.07 -5.34 1.92
#